data_AF-A0A0F9HDE5-F1
#
_entry.id   AF-A0A0F9HDE5-F1
#
_cell.length_a   1.000
_cell.length_b   1.000
_cell.length_c   1.000
_cell.angle_alpha   90.00
_cell.angle_beta   90.00
_cell.angle_gamma   90.00
#
_symmetry.space_group_name_H-M   'P 1'
#
loop_
_entity.id
_entity.type
_entity.pdbx_description
1 polymer ?
#
loop_
_entity_poly.entity_id
_entity_poly.type
_entity_poly.pdbx_seq_one_letter_code
_entity_poly.pdbx_strand_id
1 'polypeptide(L)'
;RDAVASLPQSTIADLLNSKLVEVHRALDPKTLRVLLQVHDAVLFSVDRDTWRSACRLVLNTLDSTLEIEGEECRIPAEMSVGERWGKLRNVTKELCTD
;
A
#
# COMPACT_ATOMS: atom_id res chain seq x y z
N ARG A 1 -3.76 -29.45 0.40
CA ARG A 1 -2.99 -28.36 -0.24
C ARG A 1 -3.57 -27.01 0.18
N ASP A 2 -4.90 -26.89 0.18
CA ASP A 2 -5.64 -25.67 0.54
C ASP A 2 -5.31 -25.13 1.94
N ALA A 3 -5.23 -26.00 2.95
CA ALA A 3 -4.90 -25.59 4.33
C ALA A 3 -3.45 -25.05 4.51
N VAL A 4 -2.53 -25.39 3.60
CA VAL A 4 -1.13 -24.92 3.67
C VAL A 4 -1.00 -23.53 3.04
N ALA A 5 -1.72 -23.28 1.95
CA ALA A 5 -1.73 -21.99 1.28
C ALA A 5 -2.63 -20.96 2.00
N SER A 6 -3.65 -21.40 2.72
CA SER A 6 -4.60 -20.51 3.38
C SER A 6 -3.94 -19.62 4.43
N LEU A 7 -2.97 -20.15 5.20
CA LEU A 7 -2.38 -19.41 6.30
C LEU A 7 -1.51 -18.23 5.83
N PRO A 8 -0.50 -18.38 4.93
CA PRO A 8 0.23 -17.24 4.41
C PRO A 8 -0.67 -16.24 3.69
N GLN A 9 -1.63 -16.73 2.89
CA GLN A 9 -2.51 -15.87 2.12
C GLN A 9 -3.45 -15.04 3.02
N SER A 10 -4.01 -15.63 4.08
CA SER A 10 -4.84 -14.90 5.04
C SER A 10 -4.01 -13.91 5.86
N THR A 11 -2.79 -14.28 6.27
CA THR A 11 -1.90 -13.37 7.00
C THR A 11 -1.59 -12.11 6.20
N ILE A 12 -1.28 -12.25 4.90
CA ILE A 12 -1.02 -11.08 4.05
C ILE A 12 -2.29 -10.25 3.84
N ALA A 13 -3.45 -10.89 3.66
CA ALA A 13 -4.72 -10.18 3.55
C ALA A 13 -5.04 -9.37 4.81
N ASP A 14 -4.85 -9.95 6.00
CA ASP A 14 -5.07 -9.28 7.28
C ASP A 14 -4.11 -8.11 7.49
N LEU A 15 -2.82 -8.31 7.18
CA LEU A 15 -1.81 -7.26 7.23
C LEU A 15 -2.20 -6.09 6.32
N LEU A 16 -2.46 -6.36 5.03
CA LEU A 16 -2.78 -5.32 4.06
C LEU A 16 -4.04 -4.55 4.48
N ASN A 17 -5.10 -5.26 4.89
CA ASN A 17 -6.35 -4.63 5.31
C ASN A 17 -6.17 -3.76 6.57
N SER A 18 -5.39 -4.23 7.54
CA SER A 18 -5.04 -3.44 8.73
C SER A 18 -4.31 -2.15 8.36
N LYS A 19 -3.31 -2.24 7.47
CA LYS A 19 -2.56 -1.07 7.00
C LYS A 19 -3.41 -0.12 6.16
N LEU A 20 -4.36 -0.62 5.38
CA LEU A 20 -5.31 0.23 4.66
C LEU A 20 -6.23 1.01 5.60
N VAL A 21 -6.64 0.43 6.73
CA VAL A 21 -7.37 1.16 7.77
C VAL A 21 -6.50 2.27 8.38
N GLU A 22 -5.20 2.02 8.60
CA GLU A 22 -4.27 3.06 9.06
C GLU A 22 -4.16 4.21 8.04
N VAL A 23 -3.96 3.89 6.75
CA VAL A 23 -3.93 4.90 5.66
C VAL A 23 -5.23 5.70 5.62
N HIS A 24 -6.38 5.03 5.68
CA HIS A 24 -7.69 5.67 5.62
C HIS A 24 -7.94 6.62 6.79
N ARG A 25 -7.45 6.28 8.00
CA ARG A 25 -7.56 7.15 9.17
C ARG A 25 -6.61 8.34 9.12
N ALA A 26 -5.48 8.20 8.43
CA ALA A 26 -4.44 9.21 8.38
C ALA A 26 -4.65 10.29 7.29
N LEU A 27 -5.51 10.03 6.30
CA LEU A 27 -5.74 10.94 5.17
C LEU A 27 -7.22 11.36 5.07
N ASP A 28 -7.44 12.64 4.76
CA ASP A 28 -8.77 13.13 4.38
C ASP A 28 -9.24 12.37 3.10
N PRO A 29 -10.47 11.81 3.07
CA PRO A 29 -11.02 11.17 1.87
C PRO A 29 -11.02 12.03 0.60
N LYS A 30 -10.91 13.37 0.73
CA LYS A 30 -10.74 14.31 -0.39
C LYS A 30 -9.33 14.31 -0.97
N THR A 31 -8.33 13.89 -0.19
CA THR A 31 -6.92 13.82 -0.60
C THR A 31 -6.63 12.49 -1.30
N LEU A 32 -7.08 11.38 -0.72
CA LEU A 32 -6.83 10.03 -1.21
C LEU A 32 -8.09 9.18 -1.03
N ARG A 33 -8.51 8.50 -2.09
CA ARG A 33 -9.65 7.58 -2.07
C ARG A 33 -9.24 6.22 -2.63
N VAL A 34 -9.53 5.16 -1.87
CA VAL A 34 -9.40 3.77 -2.34
C VAL A 34 -10.43 3.52 -3.43
N LEU A 35 -9.98 3.05 -4.59
CA LEU A 35 -10.87 2.68 -5.71
C LEU A 35 -11.13 1.18 -5.73
N LEU A 36 -10.08 0.36 -5.60
CA LEU A 36 -10.14 -1.09 -5.62
C LEU A 36 -8.90 -1.70 -4.98
N GLN A 37 -9.06 -2.93 -4.51
CA GLN A 37 -7.99 -3.80 -4.03
C GLN A 37 -8.05 -5.09 -4.86
N VAL A 38 -6.92 -5.47 -5.45
CA VAL A 38 -6.77 -6.68 -6.26
C VAL A 38 -5.62 -7.47 -5.67
N HIS A 39 -5.96 -8.46 -4.85
CA HIS A 39 -5.00 -9.25 -4.09
C HIS A 39 -4.12 -8.37 -3.18
N ASP A 40 -2.84 -8.27 -3.52
CA ASP A 40 -1.80 -7.49 -2.83
C ASP A 40 -1.67 -6.05 -3.35
N ALA A 41 -2.37 -5.70 -4.43
CA ALA A 41 -2.33 -4.37 -5.03
C ALA A 41 -3.55 -3.53 -4.64
N VAL A 42 -3.32 -2.24 -4.37
CA VAL A 42 -4.38 -1.28 -4.04
C VAL A 42 -4.27 -0.08 -4.97
N LEU A 43 -5.37 0.26 -5.62
CA LEU A 43 -5.45 1.41 -6.50
C LEU A 43 -6.16 2.55 -5.78
N PHE A 44 -5.53 3.72 -5.82
CA PHE A 44 -6.06 4.94 -5.24
C PHE A 44 -6.30 6.00 -6.32
N SER A 45 -7.32 6.82 -6.14
CA SER A 45 -7.37 8.15 -6.75
C SER A 45 -6.85 9.17 -5.75
N VAL A 46 -6.01 10.08 -6.20
CA VAL A 46 -5.37 11.09 -5.38
C VAL A 46 -5.45 12.44 -6.09
N ASP A 47 -5.53 13.52 -5.32
CA ASP A 47 -5.49 14.87 -5.87
C ASP A 47 -4.10 15.22 -6.44
N ARG A 48 -4.07 15.99 -7.54
CA ARG A 48 -2.84 16.28 -8.31
C ARG A 48 -1.85 17.16 -7.54
N ASP A 49 -2.31 17.94 -6.58
CA ASP A 49 -1.43 18.84 -5.84
C ASP A 49 -0.86 18.15 -4.60
N THR A 50 -1.51 17.07 -4.14
CA THR A 50 -1.16 16.37 -2.89
C THR A 50 -0.62 14.95 -3.09
N TRP A 51 -0.50 14.47 -4.33
CA TRP A 51 -0.12 13.08 -4.59
C TRP A 51 1.22 12.67 -3.98
N ARG A 52 2.23 13.56 -3.92
CA ARG A 52 3.55 13.22 -3.36
C ARG A 52 3.47 12.90 -1.87
N SER A 53 2.84 13.77 -1.10
CA SER A 53 2.69 13.60 0.35
C SER A 53 1.81 12.40 0.68
N ALA A 54 0.74 12.18 -0.10
CA ALA A 54 -0.10 10.99 0.01
C ALA A 54 0.68 9.70 -0.33
N CYS A 55 1.45 9.68 -1.43
CA CYS A 55 2.28 8.52 -1.80
C CYS A 55 3.32 8.20 -0.73
N ARG A 56 3.98 9.21 -0.15
CA ARG A 56 4.93 9.01 0.94
C ARG A 56 4.28 8.36 2.15
N LEU A 57 3.11 8.86 2.55
CA LEU A 57 2.36 8.30 3.67
C LEU A 57 2.00 6.84 3.40
N VAL A 58 1.40 6.55 2.24
CA VAL A 58 1.02 5.19 1.86
C VAL A 58 2.22 4.25 1.83
N LEU A 59 3.33 4.61 1.20
CA LEU A 59 4.53 3.77 1.17
C LEU A 59 5.08 3.49 2.57
N ASN A 60 5.11 4.49 3.43
CA ASN A 60 5.61 4.33 4.79
C ASN A 60 4.68 3.50 5.67
N THR A 61 3.37 3.56 5.44
CA THR A 61 2.40 2.76 6.18
C THR A 61 2.36 1.31 5.70
N LEU A 62 2.50 1.07 4.39
CA LEU A 62 2.43 -0.28 3.80
C LEU A 62 3.76 -1.03 3.88
N ASP A 63 4.92 -0.37 3.86
CA ASP A 63 6.24 -1.01 4.04
C ASP A 63 6.34 -1.56 5.47
N SER A 64 6.14 -2.87 5.59
CA SER A 64 5.92 -3.54 6.87
C SER A 64 6.96 -4.62 7.11
N THR A 65 7.22 -4.93 8.37
CA THR A 65 8.02 -6.09 8.77
C THR A 65 7.19 -6.93 9.71
N LEU A 66 7.13 -8.24 9.43
CA LEU A 66 6.51 -9.23 10.30
C LEU A 66 7.60 -9.99 11.03
N GLU A 67 7.41 -10.24 12.31
CA GLU A 67 8.25 -11.18 13.06
C GLU A 67 7.59 -12.57 13.02
N ILE A 68 8.33 -13.57 12.53
CA ILE A 68 7.87 -14.95 12.40
C ILE A 68 8.93 -15.84 13.04
N GLU A 69 8.59 -16.48 14.17
CA GLU A 69 9.51 -17.36 14.90
C GLU A 69 10.85 -16.70 15.30
N GLY A 70 10.81 -15.39 15.57
CA GLY A 70 11.99 -14.59 15.92
C GLY A 70 12.82 -14.10 14.72
N GLU A 71 12.39 -14.42 13.50
CA GLU A 71 12.99 -13.93 12.27
C GLU A 71 12.19 -12.76 11.68
N GLU A 72 12.88 -11.74 11.19
CA GLU A 72 12.25 -10.60 10.52
C GLU A 72 11.96 -10.94 9.05
N CYS A 73 10.70 -10.84 8.67
CA CYS A 73 10.21 -10.97 7.31
C CYS A 73 9.73 -9.60 6.81
N ARG A 74 10.53 -8.96 5.95
CA ARG A 74 10.16 -7.68 5.36
C ARG A 74 9.20 -7.85 4.19
N ILE A 75 8.14 -7.05 4.18
CA ILE A 75 7.15 -6.94 3.12
C ILE A 75 7.22 -5.52 2.56
N PRO A 76 8.09 -5.27 1.56
CA PRO A 76 8.26 -3.95 1.00
C PRO A 76 7.04 -3.55 0.17
N ALA A 77 6.65 -2.29 0.26
CA ALA A 77 5.63 -1.71 -0.59
C ALA A 77 6.26 -1.02 -1.81
N GLU A 78 5.68 -1.25 -2.98
CA GLU A 78 6.02 -0.56 -4.22
C GLU A 78 4.84 0.30 -4.66
N MET A 79 5.11 1.40 -5.38
CA MET A 79 4.06 2.24 -5.91
C MET A 79 4.39 2.79 -7.28
N SER A 80 3.34 2.96 -8.07
CA SER A 80 3.37 3.66 -9.34
C SER A 80 2.26 4.70 -9.40
N VAL A 81 2.52 5.80 -10.11
CA VAL A 81 1.59 6.93 -10.25
C VAL A 81 1.41 7.29 -11.72
N GLY A 82 0.22 7.73 -12.11
CA GLY A 82 -0.07 8.18 -13.46
C GLY A 82 -1.50 8.67 -13.60
N GLU A 83 -1.79 9.37 -14.69
CA GLU A 83 -3.12 9.95 -14.93
C GLU A 83 -4.16 8.88 -15.30
N ARG A 84 -3.70 7.72 -15.75
CA ARG A 84 -4.53 6.56 -16.14
C ARG A 84 -3.77 5.29 -15.79
N TRP A 85 -4.49 4.23 -15.43
CA TRP A 85 -3.91 2.93 -15.09
C TRP A 85 -2.96 2.39 -16.17
N GLY A 86 -3.31 2.51 -17.45
CA GLY A 86 -2.43 2.06 -18.55
C GLY A 86 -1.14 2.88 -18.75
N LYS A 87 -0.90 3.93 -17.96
CA LYS A 87 0.25 4.85 -18.07
C LYS A 87 0.84 5.20 -16.70
N LEU A 88 1.06 4.20 -15.86
CA LEU A 88 1.71 4.38 -14.56
C LEU A 88 3.24 4.40 -14.73
N ARG A 89 3.92 5.17 -13.88
CA ARG A 89 5.38 5.14 -13.72
C ARG A 89 5.72 4.83 -12.27
N ASN A 90 6.76 4.03 -12.06
CA ASN A 90 7.24 3.71 -10.72
C ASN A 90 7.69 4.99 -10.02
N VAL A 91 7.40 5.09 -8.74
CA VAL A 91 7.88 6.17 -7.88
C VAL A 91 8.71 5.58 -6.75
N THR A 92 9.82 6.24 -6.43
CA THR A 92 10.63 5.89 -5.27
C THR A 92 10.21 6.74 -4.07
N LYS A 93 10.62 6.35 -2.86
CA LYS A 93 10.32 7.13 -1.65
C LYS A 93 10.92 8.55 -1.72
N GLU A 94 12.05 8.70 -2.40
CA GLU A 94 12.73 9.99 -2.62
C GLU A 94 12.00 10.87 -3.63
N LEU A 95 11.28 10.28 -4.59
CA LEU A 95 10.43 11.04 -5.53
C LEU A 95 9.15 11.58 -4.87
N CYS A 96 8.85 11.13 -3.65
CA CYS A 96 7.69 11.55 -2.87
C CYS A 96 8.02 12.68 -1.86
N THR A 97 9.21 13.31 -1.95
CA THR A 97 9.54 14.55 -1.22
C THR A 97 9.26 15.78 -2.09
N ASP A 98 8.82 16.86 -1.45
CA ASP A 98 8.51 18.16 -2.10
C ASP A 98 9.73 18.80 -2.78
#